data_AF-A0A182AL31-F1
#
_entry.id   AF-A0A182AL31-F1
#
_cell.length_a   1.000
_cell.length_b   1.000
_cell.length_c   1.000
_cell.angle_alpha   90.00
_cell.angle_beta   90.00
_cell.angle_gamma   90.00
#
_symmetry.space_group_name_H-M   'P 1'
#
loop_
_entity.id
_entity.type
_entity.pdbx_description
1 polymer ?
#
loop_
_entity_poly.entity_id
_entity_poly.type
_entity_poly.pdbx_seq_one_letter_code
_entity_poly.pdbx_strand_id
1 'polypeptide(L)'
;MSGVQVLHGAFDVPICCFVVPDMELDLQPGDVVKVLESAALGWVRARVIRVKSGGRVVVQSDQGREFTARGNQVRLIEPAGFRP
;
A
#
# COMPACT_ATOMS: atom_id res chain seq x y z
N MET A 1 19.03 28.58 26.48
CA MET A 1 19.63 27.80 25.37
C MET A 1 19.36 26.33 25.66
N SER A 2 18.95 25.56 24.62
CA SER A 2 18.58 24.12 24.59
C SER A 2 17.39 23.71 25.48
N GLY A 3 16.25 23.18 25.01
CA GLY A 3 15.93 22.51 23.74
C GLY A 3 16.13 21.00 23.86
N VAL A 4 15.07 20.24 24.21
CA VAL A 4 14.85 18.83 23.84
C VAL A 4 13.34 18.49 23.97
N GLN A 5 12.70 18.17 22.85
CA GLN A 5 11.44 17.40 22.79
C GLN A 5 11.80 15.93 22.61
N VAL A 6 11.09 15.01 23.27
CA VAL A 6 10.97 13.63 22.76
C VAL A 6 9.57 13.10 23.09
N LEU A 7 8.77 12.92 22.05
CA LEU A 7 7.58 12.07 22.03
C LEU A 7 8.02 10.62 21.89
N HIS A 8 7.47 9.71 22.70
CA HIS A 8 7.33 8.30 22.34
C HIS A 8 5.99 7.77 22.86
N GLY A 9 4.99 7.73 21.97
CA GLY A 9 3.82 6.89 22.14
C GLY A 9 4.17 5.48 21.65
N ALA A 10 4.39 4.55 22.59
CA ALA A 10 4.50 3.13 22.30
C ALA A 10 3.08 2.53 22.35
N PHE A 11 2.58 2.05 21.20
CA PHE A 11 1.38 1.22 21.15
C PHE A 11 1.85 -0.24 21.16
N ASP A 12 1.53 -0.92 22.26
CA ASP A 12 1.83 -2.32 22.54
C ASP A 12 0.69 -3.19 22.01
N VAL A 13 0.97 -4.09 21.05
CA VAL A 13 0.07 -5.22 20.76
C VAL A 13 0.90 -6.45 20.36
N PRO A 14 0.86 -7.56 21.14
CA PRO A 14 1.55 -8.80 20.80
C PRO A 14 0.55 -9.89 20.35
N ILE A 15 0.59 -10.34 19.08
CA ILE A 15 -0.01 -11.63 18.69
C ILE A 15 0.83 -12.31 17.60
N CYS A 16 1.46 -13.42 17.95
CA CYS A 16 2.16 -14.32 17.04
C CYS A 16 1.17 -15.23 16.29
N CYS A 17 0.79 -14.88 15.06
CA CYS A 17 0.13 -15.78 14.10
C CYS A 17 0.56 -15.37 12.70
N PHE A 18 1.48 -16.12 12.08
CA PHE A 18 1.96 -15.91 10.70
C PHE A 18 2.17 -14.43 10.37
N VAL A 19 3.25 -13.84 10.87
CA VAL A 19 3.72 -12.55 10.38
C VAL A 19 4.25 -12.79 8.96
N VAL A 20 3.35 -12.91 7.99
CA VAL A 20 3.63 -12.34 6.67
C VAL A 20 4.06 -10.93 7.04
N PRO A 21 5.32 -10.52 6.82
CA PRO A 21 5.72 -9.17 7.16
C PRO A 21 4.64 -8.31 6.55
N ASP A 22 3.92 -7.62 7.43
CA ASP A 22 2.93 -6.66 7.03
C ASP A 22 3.76 -5.71 6.18
N MET A 23 3.78 -5.93 4.86
CA MET A 23 4.00 -4.86 3.93
C MET A 23 2.78 -4.03 4.20
N GLU A 24 2.90 -3.22 5.25
CA GLU A 24 1.98 -2.20 5.73
C GLU A 24 2.03 -1.18 4.61
N LEU A 25 1.40 -1.58 3.51
CA LEU A 25 1.25 -0.81 2.32
C LEU A 25 0.13 0.10 2.77
N ASP A 26 0.51 1.26 3.29
CA ASP A 26 -0.33 2.41 3.65
C ASP A 26 -1.04 2.97 2.41
N LEU A 27 -1.63 2.06 1.62
CA LEU A 27 -2.36 2.39 0.42
C LEU A 27 -3.73 2.86 0.82
N GLN A 28 -4.14 3.95 0.18
CA GLN A 28 -5.47 4.49 0.32
C GLN A 28 -6.21 4.36 -1.01
N PRO A 29 -7.55 4.19 -0.97
CA PRO A 29 -8.37 4.38 -2.17
C PRO A 29 -8.06 5.73 -2.83
N GLY A 30 -7.66 5.68 -4.10
CA GLY A 30 -7.21 6.85 -4.86
C GLY A 30 -5.72 6.87 -5.19
N ASP A 31 -4.89 6.10 -4.46
CA ASP A 31 -3.45 6.04 -4.70
C ASP A 31 -3.14 5.53 -6.11
N VAL A 32 -2.09 6.06 -6.72
CA VAL A 32 -1.56 5.57 -7.98
C VAL A 32 -0.37 4.68 -7.70
N VAL A 33 -0.49 3.43 -8.12
CA VAL A 33 0.45 2.37 -7.84
C VAL A 33 0.92 1.71 -9.13
N LYS A 34 2.10 1.08 -9.06
CA LYS A 34 2.64 0.20 -10.08
C LYS A 34 2.40 -1.21 -9.62
N VAL A 35 1.70 -2.00 -10.43
CA VAL A 35 1.28 -3.34 -10.07
C VAL A 35 1.80 -4.33 -11.08
N LEU A 36 2.32 -5.46 -10.61
CA LEU A 36 2.67 -6.57 -11.46
C LEU A 36 1.37 -7.33 -11.81
N GLU A 37 0.69 -6.92 -12.89
CA GLU A 37 -0.57 -7.52 -13.35
C GLU A 37 -0.38 -8.99 -13.74
N SER A 38 0.72 -9.30 -14.43
CA SER A 38 1.10 -10.65 -14.82
C SER A 38 2.59 -10.68 -15.14
N ALA A 39 3.22 -11.85 -14.99
CA ALA A 39 4.61 -12.05 -15.41
C ALA A 39 4.83 -11.73 -16.90
N ALA A 40 3.78 -11.82 -17.72
CA ALA A 40 3.81 -11.51 -19.15
C ALA A 40 3.68 -10.01 -19.48
N LEU A 41 3.01 -9.24 -18.61
CA LEU A 41 2.71 -7.81 -18.84
C LEU A 41 3.66 -6.87 -18.09
N GLY A 42 4.32 -7.38 -17.05
CA GLY A 42 5.22 -6.58 -16.23
C GLY A 42 4.49 -5.58 -15.34
N TRP A 43 5.16 -4.48 -15.03
CA TRP A 43 4.66 -3.44 -14.12
C TRP A 43 3.73 -2.48 -14.86
N VAL A 44 2.45 -2.49 -14.50
CA VAL A 44 1.43 -1.60 -15.06
C VAL A 44 1.04 -0.52 -14.04
N ARG A 45 0.62 0.65 -14.54
CA ARG A 45 0.07 1.71 -13.69
C ARG A 45 -1.40 1.40 -13.40
N ALA A 46 -1.78 1.53 -12.13
CA ALA A 46 -3.13 1.29 -11.66
C ALA A 46 -3.48 2.23 -10.51
N ARG A 47 -4.78 2.45 -10.30
CA ARG A 47 -5.32 3.20 -9.18
C ARG A 47 -5.91 2.26 -8.14
N VAL A 48 -5.62 2.49 -6.87
CA VAL A 48 -6.22 1.74 -5.77
C VAL A 48 -7.70 2.12 -5.66
N ILE A 49 -8.57 1.12 -5.77
CA ILE A 49 -10.01 1.27 -5.61
C ILE A 49 -10.44 0.93 -4.18
N ARG A 50 -9.83 -0.10 -3.61
CA ARG A 50 -10.18 -0.59 -2.27
C ARG A 50 -9.06 -1.40 -1.65
N VAL A 51 -8.80 -1.22 -0.36
CA VAL A 51 -7.94 -2.09 0.43
C VAL A 51 -8.78 -3.12 1.18
N LYS A 52 -8.34 -4.38 1.18
CA LYS A 52 -8.97 -5.50 1.89
C LYS A 52 -8.04 -5.97 3.02
N SER A 53 -8.63 -6.57 4.06
CA SER A 53 -7.89 -7.22 5.14
C SER A 53 -6.96 -8.32 4.58
N GLY A 54 -5.76 -8.44 5.15
CA GLY A 54 -4.78 -9.47 4.77
C GLY A 54 -3.91 -9.10 3.55
N GLY A 55 -3.59 -7.81 3.38
CA GLY A 55 -2.62 -7.33 2.39
C GLY A 55 -3.07 -7.47 0.92
N ARG A 56 -4.38 -7.53 0.67
CA ARG A 56 -4.96 -7.60 -0.67
C ARG A 56 -5.55 -6.27 -1.06
N VAL A 57 -5.28 -5.82 -2.27
CA VAL A 57 -5.70 -4.51 -2.76
C VAL A 57 -6.39 -4.69 -4.09
N VAL A 58 -7.57 -4.07 -4.23
CA VAL A 58 -8.29 -3.98 -5.49
C VAL A 58 -7.80 -2.74 -6.20
N VAL A 59 -7.29 -2.93 -7.40
CA VAL A 59 -6.74 -1.88 -8.25
C VAL A 59 -7.42 -1.89 -9.60
N GLN A 60 -7.52 -0.73 -10.22
CA GLN A 60 -7.97 -0.56 -11.59
C GLN A 60 -6.81 -0.05 -12.43
N SER A 61 -6.39 -0.81 -13.42
CA SER A 61 -5.37 -0.36 -14.39
C SER A 61 -5.86 0.84 -15.21
N ASP A 62 -4.94 1.60 -15.79
CA ASP A 62 -5.29 2.67 -16.74
C ASP A 62 -6.03 2.14 -18.01
N GLN A 63 -6.01 0.82 -18.25
CA GLN A 63 -6.79 0.16 -19.30
C GLN A 63 -8.25 -0.14 -18.88
N GLY A 64 -8.66 0.27 -17.68
CA GLY A 64 -10.00 0.05 -17.13
C GLY A 64 -10.24 -1.36 -16.59
N ARG A 65 -9.23 -2.23 -16.54
CA ARG A 65 -9.34 -3.58 -15.94
C ARG A 65 -9.14 -3.52 -14.44
N GLU A 66 -10.06 -4.13 -13.70
CA GLU A 66 -9.96 -4.30 -12.25
C GLU A 66 -9.42 -5.67 -11.89
N PHE A 67 -8.50 -5.71 -10.93
CA PHE A 67 -7.96 -6.96 -10.42
C PHE A 67 -7.49 -6.81 -8.96
N THR A 68 -7.27 -7.96 -8.31
CA THR A 68 -6.76 -8.00 -6.93
C THR A 68 -5.27 -8.30 -6.95
N ALA A 69 -4.49 -7.42 -6.34
CA ALA A 69 -3.05 -7.57 -6.16
C ALA A 69 -2.69 -7.78 -4.69
N ARG A 70 -1.53 -8.40 -4.45
CA ARG A 70 -0.94 -8.54 -3.12
C ARG A 70 0.08 -7.44 -2.88
N GLY A 71 0.35 -7.11 -1.61
CA GLY A 71 1.34 -6.08 -1.26
C GLY A 71 2.69 -6.23 -1.97
N ASN A 72 3.21 -7.47 -2.10
CA ASN A 72 4.49 -7.73 -2.79
C ASN A 72 4.45 -7.54 -4.32
N GLN A 73 3.27 -7.43 -4.92
CA GLN A 73 3.07 -7.13 -6.34
C GLN A 73 2.78 -5.65 -6.60
N VAL A 74 2.71 -4.83 -5.55
CA VAL A 74 2.29 -3.42 -5.63
C VAL A 74 3.44 -2.54 -5.15
N ARG A 75 3.70 -1.46 -5.87
CA ARG A 75 4.65 -0.41 -5.49
C ARG A 75 3.97 0.94 -5.61
N LEU A 76 4.01 1.74 -4.57
CA LEU A 76 3.45 3.10 -4.62
C LEU A 76 4.24 3.98 -5.61
N ILE A 77 3.54 4.74 -6.44
CA ILE A 77 4.14 5.74 -7.34
C ILE A 77 3.74 7.13 -6.88
N GLU A 78 2.43 7.35 -6.71
CA GLU A 78 1.88 8.64 -6.30
C GLU A 78 0.85 8.39 -5.19
N PRO A 79 1.07 8.93 -3.98
CA PRO A 79 0.08 8.85 -2.92
C PRO A 79 -1.17 9.67 -3.27
N ALA A 80 -2.33 9.26 -2.76
CA ALA A 80 -3.57 10.02 -2.78
C ALA A 80 -3.42 11.23 -1.86
N GLY A 81 -2.78 12.27 -2.38
CA GLY A 81 -2.60 13.50 -1.63
C GLY A 81 -1.20 14.08 -1.77
N PHE A 82 -0.79 14.40 -3.00
CA PHE A 82 -0.02 15.64 -3.13
C PHE A 82 -1.04 16.80 -3.06
N ARG A 83 -1.27 17.31 -1.85
CA ARG A 83 -1.81 18.66 -1.68
C ARG A 83 -0.59 19.60 -1.65
N PRO A 84 -0.56 20.66 -2.49
CA PRO A 84 0.55 21.61 -2.51
C PRO A 84 0.78 22.31 -1.17
#